data_AF-A0A0G3G4P9-F1
#
_entry.id   AF-A0A0G3G4P9-F1
#
_cell.length_a   1.000
_cell.length_b   1.000
_cell.length_c   1.000
_cell.angle_alpha   90.00
_cell.angle_beta   90.00
_cell.angle_gamma   90.00
#
_symmetry.space_group_name_H-M   'P 1'
#
loop_
_entity.id
_entity.type
_entity.pdbx_description
1 polymer ?
#
loop_
_entity_poly.entity_id
_entity_poly.type
_entity_poly.pdbx_seq_one_letter_code
_entity_poly.pdbx_strand_id
1 'polypeptide(L)'
;MSDPRPGSLDALVQIHQTLIRNPDPREACAAWRAYCREQTCGFVVTFDDPAYPETDSRSLGLDGHDHFHDIPESDLDEAIMRVVDTEGPVHLRVLTQRLLDAAGFSRAGSRIQARIHERRATLGATGQIRLDGDFSGRPEQFLVPCLRDWSGLPDNLRQLDHVHDAELMLSLVRTVVEAGSLAVDTALNDALYRMGFIRLTENARERLQTPLDQALKEGLLVRGKEGLEPGRKSFERPRPSA
;
A
#
# COMPACT_ATOMS: atom_id res chain seq x y z
N MET A 1 36.87 -3.01 30.07
CA MET A 1 35.74 -2.08 29.89
C MET A 1 34.48 -2.92 29.88
N SER A 2 33.75 -2.94 31.00
CA SER A 2 32.48 -3.66 31.08
C SER A 2 31.42 -2.78 30.44
N ASP A 3 30.75 -3.29 29.42
CA ASP A 3 29.59 -2.63 28.82
C ASP A 3 28.52 -2.46 29.93
N PRO A 4 27.97 -1.25 30.15
CA PRO A 4 26.92 -1.07 31.13
C PRO A 4 25.70 -1.89 30.69
N ARG A 5 25.18 -2.71 31.61
CA ARG A 5 23.92 -3.45 31.38
C ARG A 5 22.85 -2.44 30.95
N PRO A 6 22.13 -2.67 29.83
CA PRO A 6 21.06 -1.78 29.43
C PRO A 6 20.07 -1.61 30.59
N GLY A 7 19.63 -0.37 30.84
CA GLY A 7 18.61 -0.10 31.85
C GLY A 7 17.33 -0.91 31.54
N SER A 8 16.43 -1.07 32.51
CA SER A 8 15.17 -1.79 32.28
C SER A 8 14.36 -1.20 31.11
N LEU A 9 14.46 0.12 30.90
CA LEU A 9 13.85 0.81 29.77
C LEU A 9 14.53 0.47 28.43
N ASP A 10 15.87 0.47 28.39
CA ASP A 10 16.63 0.16 27.17
C ASP A 10 16.35 -1.29 26.72
N ALA A 11 16.26 -2.22 27.67
CA ALA A 11 15.90 -3.60 27.39
C ALA A 11 14.47 -3.73 26.81
N LEU A 12 13.52 -2.95 27.33
CA LEU A 12 12.14 -2.92 26.80
C LEU A 12 12.11 -2.33 25.38
N VAL A 13 12.87 -1.26 25.13
CA VAL A 13 13.00 -0.67 23.79
C VAL A 13 13.61 -1.68 22.82
N GLN A 14 14.66 -2.40 23.23
CA GLN A 14 15.27 -3.45 22.41
C GLN A 14 14.28 -4.57 22.07
N ILE A 15 13.53 -5.08 23.06
CA ILE A 15 12.49 -6.10 22.82
C ILE A 15 11.45 -5.57 21.82
N HIS A 16 10.97 -4.34 22.01
CA HIS A 16 10.01 -3.72 21.11
C HIS A 16 10.53 -3.62 19.68
N GLN A 17 11.77 -3.16 19.49
CA GLN A 17 12.42 -3.07 18.18
C GLN A 17 12.60 -4.44 17.53
N THR A 18 12.93 -5.47 18.31
CA THR A 18 13.00 -6.85 17.81
C THR A 18 11.65 -7.35 17.30
N LEU A 19 10.56 -7.09 18.02
CA LEU A 19 9.21 -7.51 17.62
C LEU A 19 8.71 -6.77 16.39
N ILE A 20 9.05 -5.48 16.23
CA ILE A 20 8.72 -4.70 15.02
C ILE A 20 9.46 -5.25 13.80
N ARG A 21 10.75 -5.57 13.94
CA ARG A 21 11.57 -6.08 12.82
C ARG A 21 11.29 -7.54 12.48
N ASN A 22 10.65 -8.28 13.38
CA ASN A 22 10.31 -9.69 13.22
C ASN A 22 8.86 -9.92 13.64
N PRO A 23 7.88 -9.36 12.89
CA PRO A 23 6.48 -9.50 13.25
C PRO A 23 6.03 -10.96 13.17
N ASP A 24 5.14 -11.37 14.07
CA ASP A 24 4.46 -12.65 13.97
C ASP A 24 3.68 -12.71 12.63
N PRO A 25 3.57 -13.87 11.96
CA PRO A 25 2.76 -13.99 10.74
C PRO A 25 1.30 -13.49 10.86
N ARG A 26 0.74 -13.47 12.08
CA ARG A 26 -0.60 -12.90 12.37
C ARG A 26 -0.63 -11.37 12.37
N GLU A 27 0.53 -10.73 12.47
CA GLU A 27 0.70 -9.28 12.40
C GLU A 27 1.00 -8.78 10.98
N ALA A 28 1.08 -9.69 10.00
CA ALA A 28 1.29 -9.36 8.60
C ALA A 28 0.03 -8.71 7.98
N CYS A 29 0.21 -7.91 6.93
CA CYS A 29 -0.88 -7.22 6.26
C CYS A 29 -1.94 -8.18 5.71
N ALA A 30 -1.54 -9.36 5.21
CA ALA A 30 -2.48 -10.37 4.72
C ALA A 30 -3.39 -10.92 5.83
N ALA A 31 -2.82 -11.17 7.03
CA ALA A 31 -3.58 -11.64 8.18
C ALA A 31 -4.56 -10.58 8.70
N TRP A 32 -4.11 -9.33 8.80
CA TRP A 32 -4.97 -8.21 9.19
C TRP A 32 -6.06 -7.91 8.16
N ARG A 33 -5.79 -8.03 6.85
CA ARG A 33 -6.81 -7.91 5.80
C ARG A 33 -7.88 -8.97 5.94
N ALA A 34 -7.51 -10.23 6.17
CA ALA A 34 -8.48 -11.31 6.40
C ALA A 34 -9.37 -11.02 7.61
N TYR A 35 -8.78 -10.58 8.72
CA TYR A 35 -9.52 -10.19 9.92
C TYR A 35 -10.47 -9.00 9.68
N CYS A 36 -9.97 -7.93 9.05
CA CYS A 36 -10.72 -6.69 8.80
C CYS A 36 -11.75 -6.78 7.66
N ARG A 37 -11.80 -7.92 6.96
CA ARG A 37 -12.89 -8.22 6.02
C ARG A 37 -14.17 -8.61 6.76
N GLU A 38 -14.03 -9.29 7.88
CA GLU A 38 -15.15 -9.79 8.70
C GLU A 38 -15.50 -8.84 9.85
N GLN A 39 -14.58 -7.93 10.18
CA GLN A 39 -14.67 -7.04 11.34
C GLN A 39 -14.55 -5.59 10.91
N THR A 40 -15.20 -4.68 11.66
CA THR A 40 -15.00 -3.25 11.44
C THR A 40 -13.63 -2.83 11.99
N CYS A 41 -12.73 -2.46 11.09
CA CYS A 41 -11.40 -1.96 11.44
C CYS A 41 -11.27 -0.46 11.15
N GLY A 42 -10.39 0.20 11.90
CA GLY A 42 -9.77 1.45 11.47
C GLY A 42 -8.50 1.18 10.65
N PHE A 43 -7.67 2.21 10.47
CA PHE A 43 -6.36 2.05 9.87
C PHE A 43 -5.46 1.14 10.73
N VAL A 44 -4.80 0.15 10.12
CA VAL A 44 -3.91 -0.78 10.82
C VAL A 44 -2.48 -0.60 10.36
N VAL A 45 -1.58 -0.33 11.31
CA VAL A 45 -0.13 -0.27 11.06
C VAL A 45 0.45 -1.69 11.15
N THR A 46 0.87 -2.24 10.02
CA THR A 46 1.60 -3.51 9.96
C THR A 46 3.10 -3.27 9.85
N PHE A 47 3.90 -4.30 10.13
CA PHE A 47 5.37 -4.20 10.16
C PHE A 47 6.06 -5.25 9.27
N ASP A 48 5.29 -5.95 8.45
CA ASP A 48 5.81 -6.85 7.42
C ASP A 48 6.27 -6.08 6.17
N ASP A 49 7.28 -6.61 5.49
CA ASP A 49 7.87 -6.03 4.28
C ASP A 49 7.71 -6.99 3.08
N PRO A 50 6.48 -7.20 2.58
CA PRO A 50 6.27 -8.06 1.42
C PRO A 50 6.88 -7.43 0.15
N ALA A 51 7.46 -8.29 -0.70
CA ALA A 51 7.75 -7.90 -2.08
C ALA A 51 6.47 -7.47 -2.80
N TYR A 52 6.58 -6.64 -3.85
CA TYR A 52 5.42 -6.26 -4.65
C TYR A 52 4.70 -7.51 -5.19
N PRO A 53 3.41 -7.73 -4.85
CA PRO A 53 2.68 -8.92 -5.27
C PRO A 53 2.19 -8.74 -6.70
N GLU A 54 3.08 -8.81 -7.68
CA GLU A 54 2.71 -8.69 -9.09
C GLU A 54 1.78 -9.84 -9.51
N THR A 55 0.61 -9.49 -10.06
CA THR A 55 -0.36 -10.45 -10.57
C THR A 55 0.23 -11.17 -11.79
N ASP A 56 0.19 -12.51 -11.80
CA ASP A 56 0.57 -13.27 -12.98
C ASP A 56 -0.42 -13.01 -14.12
N SER A 57 0.01 -12.22 -15.12
CA SER A 57 -0.81 -11.87 -16.28
C SER A 57 -1.35 -13.10 -17.03
N ARG A 58 -0.63 -14.23 -17.04
CA ARG A 58 -1.11 -15.46 -17.71
C ARG A 58 -2.30 -16.08 -16.98
N SER A 59 -2.36 -15.89 -15.66
CA SER A 59 -3.47 -16.38 -14.85
C SER A 59 -4.77 -15.62 -15.09
N LEU A 60 -4.73 -14.46 -15.77
CA LEU A 60 -5.91 -13.64 -16.04
C LEU A 60 -6.73 -14.14 -17.24
N GLY A 61 -6.18 -14.99 -18.11
CA GLY A 61 -6.93 -15.66 -19.18
C GLY A 61 -7.58 -14.72 -20.20
N LEU A 62 -6.91 -13.64 -20.57
CA LEU A 62 -7.42 -12.63 -21.51
C LEU A 62 -6.87 -12.78 -22.94
N ASP A 63 -6.10 -13.83 -23.21
CA ASP A 63 -5.46 -14.08 -24.50
C ASP A 63 -6.44 -14.69 -25.54
N GLY A 64 -6.00 -14.78 -26.80
CA GLY A 64 -6.78 -15.43 -27.86
C GLY A 64 -7.80 -14.54 -28.59
N HIS A 65 -7.79 -13.23 -28.35
CA HIS A 65 -8.65 -12.26 -29.01
C HIS A 65 -7.88 -11.35 -29.98
N ASP A 66 -8.41 -11.13 -31.20
CA ASP A 66 -7.79 -10.26 -32.21
C ASP A 66 -7.80 -8.78 -31.79
N HIS A 67 -8.87 -8.36 -31.09
CA HIS A 67 -8.99 -7.03 -30.51
C HIS A 67 -9.35 -7.10 -29.03
N PHE A 68 -8.80 -6.18 -28.23
CA PHE A 68 -9.14 -6.07 -26.81
C PHE A 68 -10.64 -5.87 -26.57
N HIS A 69 -11.38 -5.32 -27.55
CA HIS A 69 -12.83 -5.14 -27.45
C HIS A 69 -13.63 -6.44 -27.61
N ASP A 70 -13.01 -7.51 -28.10
CA ASP A 70 -13.66 -8.80 -28.32
C ASP A 70 -13.63 -9.68 -27.05
N ILE A 71 -12.79 -9.32 -26.06
CA ILE A 71 -12.76 -9.96 -24.73
C ILE A 71 -14.16 -9.83 -24.11
N PRO A 72 -14.80 -10.92 -23.65
CA PRO A 72 -16.09 -10.84 -22.95
C PRO A 72 -16.01 -9.96 -21.71
N GLU A 73 -17.11 -9.25 -21.41
CA GLU A 73 -17.14 -8.37 -20.24
C GLU A 73 -16.96 -9.12 -18.92
N SER A 74 -17.49 -10.35 -18.83
CA SER A 74 -17.32 -11.23 -17.67
C SER A 74 -15.85 -11.52 -17.39
N ASP A 75 -15.08 -11.80 -18.44
CA ASP A 75 -13.70 -12.25 -18.34
C ASP A 75 -12.81 -11.05 -17.97
N LEU A 76 -13.11 -9.87 -18.54
CA LEU A 76 -12.45 -8.62 -18.17
C LEU A 76 -12.77 -8.21 -16.72
N ASP A 77 -14.01 -8.36 -16.27
CA ASP A 77 -14.41 -8.08 -14.89
C ASP A 77 -13.72 -9.01 -13.90
N GLU A 78 -13.66 -10.31 -14.21
CA GLU A 78 -12.95 -11.29 -13.40
C GLU A 78 -11.44 -10.97 -13.32
N ALA A 79 -10.83 -10.61 -14.45
CA ALA A 79 -9.42 -10.20 -14.47
C ALA A 79 -9.17 -8.93 -13.65
N ILE A 80 -10.05 -7.92 -13.74
CA ILE A 80 -9.95 -6.71 -12.90
C ILE A 80 -10.02 -7.08 -11.42
N MET A 81 -10.97 -7.94 -11.03
CA MET A 81 -11.10 -8.37 -9.63
C MET A 81 -9.86 -9.12 -9.13
N ARG A 82 -9.28 -10.02 -9.94
CA ARG A 82 -8.06 -10.75 -9.58
C ARG A 82 -6.85 -9.83 -9.37
N VAL A 83 -6.69 -8.82 -10.24
CA VAL A 83 -5.64 -7.80 -10.05
C VAL A 83 -5.91 -6.97 -8.79
N VAL A 84 -7.15 -6.58 -8.54
CA VAL A 84 -7.54 -5.85 -7.31
C VAL A 84 -7.28 -6.67 -6.06
N ASP A 85 -7.61 -7.96 -6.06
CA ASP A 85 -7.39 -8.86 -4.92
C ASP A 85 -5.91 -9.01 -4.57
N THR A 86 -5.05 -9.01 -5.59
CA THR A 86 -3.61 -9.22 -5.46
C THR A 86 -2.86 -7.92 -5.17
N GLU A 87 -3.09 -6.87 -5.96
CA GLU A 87 -2.30 -5.63 -5.98
C GLU A 87 -3.01 -4.44 -5.30
N GLY A 88 -4.20 -4.65 -4.73
CA GLY A 88 -5.01 -3.56 -4.19
C GLY A 88 -4.48 -2.90 -2.90
N PRO A 89 -4.66 -1.57 -2.72
CA PRO A 89 -5.22 -0.63 -3.69
C PRO A 89 -4.27 -0.41 -4.88
N VAL A 90 -4.77 -0.68 -6.09
CA VAL A 90 -3.99 -0.66 -7.33
C VAL A 90 -4.39 0.56 -8.16
N HIS A 91 -3.38 1.28 -8.65
CA HIS A 91 -3.61 2.44 -9.51
C HIS A 91 -4.04 2.02 -10.93
N LEU A 92 -4.90 2.82 -11.57
CA LEU A 92 -5.44 2.56 -12.90
C LEU A 92 -4.37 2.26 -13.96
N ARG A 93 -3.21 2.94 -13.90
CA ARG A 93 -2.10 2.68 -14.84
C ARG A 93 -1.52 1.29 -14.67
N VAL A 94 -1.32 0.84 -13.43
CA VAL A 94 -0.81 -0.50 -13.12
C VAL A 94 -1.84 -1.55 -13.54
N LEU A 95 -3.11 -1.37 -13.12
CA LEU A 95 -4.22 -2.23 -13.51
C LEU A 95 -4.31 -2.40 -15.03
N THR A 96 -4.27 -1.29 -15.77
CA THR A 96 -4.33 -1.31 -17.24
C THR A 96 -3.17 -2.08 -17.84
N GLN A 97 -1.95 -1.93 -17.31
CA GLN A 97 -0.79 -2.65 -17.81
C GLN A 97 -0.94 -4.16 -17.59
N ARG A 98 -1.41 -4.61 -16.42
CA ARG A 98 -1.67 -6.05 -16.15
C ARG A 98 -2.66 -6.65 -17.15
N LEU A 99 -3.75 -5.94 -17.43
CA LEU A 99 -4.79 -6.39 -18.36
C LEU A 99 -4.26 -6.43 -19.80
N LEU A 100 -3.44 -5.47 -20.20
CA LEU A 100 -2.78 -5.45 -21.51
C LEU A 100 -1.80 -6.60 -21.69
N ASP A 101 -0.95 -6.84 -20.68
CA ASP A 101 0.03 -7.92 -20.69
C ASP A 101 -0.66 -9.28 -20.78
N ALA A 102 -1.77 -9.45 -20.04
CA ALA A 102 -2.58 -10.65 -20.09
C ALA A 102 -3.26 -10.88 -21.45
N ALA A 103 -3.71 -9.80 -22.08
CA ALA A 103 -4.38 -9.85 -23.38
C ALA A 103 -3.41 -9.85 -24.58
N GLY A 104 -2.10 -9.72 -24.35
CA GLY A 104 -1.07 -9.70 -25.40
C GLY A 104 -1.00 -8.39 -26.20
N PHE A 105 -1.52 -7.27 -25.66
CA PHE A 105 -1.50 -5.97 -26.33
C PHE A 105 -0.42 -5.06 -25.73
N SER A 106 0.37 -4.40 -26.58
CA SER A 106 1.46 -3.53 -26.10
C SER A 106 1.02 -2.12 -25.68
N ARG A 107 -0.19 -1.68 -26.06
CA ARG A 107 -0.66 -0.31 -25.81
C ARG A 107 -2.16 -0.26 -25.58
N ALA A 108 -2.58 0.50 -24.56
CA ALA A 108 -3.97 0.87 -24.36
C ALA A 108 -4.26 2.24 -25.01
N GLY A 109 -4.79 2.20 -26.24
CA GLY A 109 -5.37 3.38 -26.89
C GLY A 109 -6.63 3.86 -26.18
N SER A 110 -7.17 5.02 -26.60
CA SER A 110 -8.33 5.67 -25.94
C SER A 110 -9.53 4.75 -25.75
N ARG A 111 -9.82 3.88 -26.73
CA ARG A 111 -10.95 2.94 -26.64
C ARG A 111 -10.73 1.84 -25.58
N ILE A 112 -9.51 1.31 -25.47
CA ILE A 112 -9.15 0.32 -24.44
C ILE A 112 -9.24 0.94 -23.05
N GLN A 113 -8.67 2.15 -22.90
CA GLN A 113 -8.73 2.92 -21.65
C GLN A 113 -10.17 3.19 -21.23
N ALA A 114 -11.01 3.63 -22.16
CA ALA A 114 -12.43 3.88 -21.90
C ALA A 114 -13.16 2.61 -21.44
N ARG A 115 -12.91 1.46 -22.12
CA ARG A 115 -13.50 0.18 -21.74
C ARG A 115 -13.11 -0.26 -20.33
N ILE A 116 -11.81 -0.22 -19.99
CA ILE A 116 -11.32 -0.58 -18.65
C ILE A 116 -11.93 0.35 -17.60
N HIS A 117 -12.03 1.66 -17.90
CA HIS A 117 -12.63 2.64 -17.02
C HIS A 117 -14.12 2.37 -16.77
N GLU A 118 -14.87 2.03 -17.81
CA GLU A 118 -16.29 1.68 -17.72
C GLU A 118 -16.52 0.41 -16.89
N ARG A 119 -15.74 -0.65 -17.13
CA ARG A 119 -15.83 -1.90 -16.34
C ARG A 119 -15.50 -1.67 -14.87
N ARG A 120 -14.41 -0.94 -14.60
CA ARG A 120 -14.03 -0.53 -13.24
C ARG A 120 -15.16 0.24 -12.54
N ALA A 121 -15.79 1.20 -13.23
CA ALA A 121 -16.91 1.97 -12.69
C ALA A 121 -18.13 1.08 -12.39
N THR A 122 -18.42 0.11 -13.26
CA THR A 122 -19.52 -0.87 -13.07
C THR A 122 -19.29 -1.77 -11.86
N LEU A 123 -18.08 -2.31 -11.71
CA LEU A 123 -17.69 -3.10 -10.53
C LEU A 123 -17.75 -2.26 -9.23
N GLY A 124 -17.36 -0.98 -9.30
CA GLY A 124 -17.50 -0.05 -8.19
C GLY A 124 -18.96 0.21 -7.81
N ALA A 125 -19.83 0.46 -8.80
CA ALA A 125 -21.25 0.74 -8.58
C ALA A 125 -22.02 -0.46 -8.01
N THR A 126 -21.60 -1.68 -8.37
CA THR A 126 -22.17 -2.93 -7.85
C THR A 126 -21.58 -3.34 -6.50
N GLY A 127 -20.63 -2.58 -5.95
CA GLY A 127 -19.99 -2.84 -4.66
C GLY A 127 -19.00 -4.00 -4.66
N GLN A 128 -18.63 -4.53 -5.84
CA GLN A 128 -17.65 -5.60 -5.96
C GLN A 128 -16.25 -5.10 -5.63
N ILE A 129 -15.92 -3.87 -6.01
CA ILE A 129 -14.68 -3.19 -5.63
C ILE A 129 -15.01 -1.82 -5.04
N ARG A 130 -14.09 -1.28 -4.24
CA ARG A 130 -14.11 0.10 -3.80
C ARG A 130 -13.17 0.93 -4.69
N LEU A 131 -13.66 2.09 -5.10
CA LEU A 131 -12.88 3.06 -5.86
C LEU A 131 -12.50 4.24 -4.97
N ASP A 132 -11.27 4.71 -5.11
CA ASP A 132 -10.77 5.96 -4.53
C ASP A 132 -9.98 6.71 -5.61
N GLY A 133 -10.66 7.61 -6.32
CA GLY A 133 -10.11 8.24 -7.54
C GLY A 133 -9.68 7.20 -8.58
N ASP A 134 -8.38 7.19 -8.89
CA ASP A 134 -7.76 6.25 -9.84
C ASP A 134 -7.37 4.91 -9.21
N PHE A 135 -7.62 4.70 -7.92
CA PHE A 135 -7.30 3.47 -7.21
C PHE A 135 -8.50 2.54 -7.10
N SER A 136 -8.23 1.25 -7.25
CA SER A 136 -9.20 0.16 -7.05
C SER A 136 -8.71 -0.79 -5.97
N GLY A 137 -9.58 -1.16 -5.04
CA GLY A 137 -9.25 -2.05 -3.94
C GLY A 137 -10.48 -2.74 -3.38
N ARG A 138 -10.29 -3.75 -2.53
CA ARG A 138 -11.29 -4.18 -1.55
C ARG A 138 -11.28 -3.23 -0.36
N PRO A 139 -12.41 -3.04 0.35
CA PRO A 139 -12.50 -2.12 1.48
C PRO A 139 -11.38 -2.30 2.52
N GLU A 140 -11.04 -3.54 2.87
CA GLU A 140 -9.99 -3.86 3.85
C GLU A 140 -8.59 -3.46 3.39
N GLN A 141 -8.35 -3.39 2.08
CA GLN A 141 -7.02 -3.06 1.53
C GLN A 141 -6.68 -1.57 1.71
N PHE A 142 -7.68 -0.70 1.80
CA PHE A 142 -7.50 0.72 2.10
C PHE A 142 -7.26 0.97 3.60
N LEU A 143 -7.79 0.10 4.46
CA LEU A 143 -7.65 0.18 5.92
C LEU A 143 -6.37 -0.51 6.42
N VAL A 144 -5.98 -1.58 5.73
CA VAL A 144 -4.78 -2.39 6.00
C VAL A 144 -3.88 -2.36 4.77
N PRO A 145 -3.17 -1.25 4.52
CA PRO A 145 -2.19 -1.21 3.45
C PRO A 145 -1.05 -2.19 3.73
N CYS A 146 -0.50 -2.80 2.69
CA CYS A 146 0.78 -3.51 2.77
C CYS A 146 1.88 -2.56 2.32
N LEU A 147 3.02 -2.50 3.01
CA LEU A 147 4.16 -1.72 2.53
C LEU A 147 4.93 -2.53 1.49
N ARG A 148 4.70 -2.25 0.21
CA ARG A 148 5.31 -3.00 -0.89
C ARG A 148 6.68 -2.42 -1.23
N ASP A 149 7.61 -3.30 -1.60
CA ASP A 149 8.85 -2.89 -2.26
C ASP A 149 8.62 -2.68 -3.77
N TRP A 150 8.59 -1.43 -4.23
CA TRP A 150 8.36 -1.09 -5.64
C TRP A 150 9.61 -1.19 -6.51
N SER A 151 10.79 -1.50 -5.94
CA SER A 151 12.07 -1.47 -6.66
C SER A 151 12.14 -2.41 -7.87
N GLY A 152 11.40 -3.52 -7.83
CA GLY A 152 11.34 -4.52 -8.90
C GLY A 152 10.48 -4.13 -10.10
N LEU A 153 9.67 -3.08 -10.00
CA LEU A 153 8.77 -2.67 -11.07
C LEU A 153 9.47 -1.85 -12.17
N PRO A 154 9.02 -1.96 -13.43
CA PRO A 154 9.46 -1.08 -14.51
C PRO A 154 9.26 0.40 -14.18
N ASP A 155 10.16 1.28 -14.65
CA ASP A 155 10.14 2.71 -14.32
C ASP A 155 8.83 3.42 -14.70
N ASN A 156 8.16 3.00 -15.77
CA ASN A 156 6.86 3.57 -16.16
C ASN A 156 5.73 3.21 -15.19
N LEU A 157 5.86 2.14 -14.41
CA LEU A 157 4.92 1.73 -13.37
C LEU A 157 5.36 2.21 -11.99
N ARG A 158 6.67 2.26 -11.73
CA ARG A 158 7.29 2.75 -10.50
C ARG A 158 7.26 4.28 -10.42
N GLN A 159 6.05 4.82 -10.24
CA GLN A 159 5.78 6.24 -10.08
C GLN A 159 5.10 6.47 -8.74
N LEU A 160 5.46 7.54 -8.03
CA LEU A 160 4.91 7.82 -6.70
C LEU A 160 3.40 8.08 -6.75
N ASP A 161 2.90 8.66 -7.83
CA ASP A 161 1.46 8.86 -8.08
C ASP A 161 0.68 7.55 -8.23
N HIS A 162 1.37 6.44 -8.51
CA HIS A 162 0.75 5.12 -8.58
C HIS A 162 0.68 4.43 -7.20
N VAL A 163 1.23 5.04 -6.16
CA VAL A 163 1.16 4.56 -4.78
C VAL A 163 -0.02 5.21 -4.07
N HIS A 164 -0.86 4.42 -3.42
CA HIS A 164 -2.01 4.93 -2.69
C HIS A 164 -1.59 5.64 -1.39
N ASP A 165 -2.34 6.66 -0.97
CA ASP A 165 -2.05 7.46 0.24
C ASP A 165 -1.90 6.61 1.49
N ALA A 166 -2.72 5.57 1.65
CA ALA A 166 -2.64 4.64 2.78
C ALA A 166 -1.26 3.96 2.89
N GLU A 167 -0.64 3.60 1.77
CA GLU A 167 0.67 2.95 1.76
C GLU A 167 1.80 3.94 2.01
N LEU A 168 1.71 5.15 1.43
CA LEU A 168 2.63 6.25 1.75
C LEU A 168 2.57 6.63 3.22
N MET A 169 1.36 6.70 3.78
CA MET A 169 1.12 6.96 5.19
C MET A 169 1.72 5.86 6.07
N LEU A 170 1.52 4.58 5.71
CA LEU A 170 2.14 3.45 6.41
C LEU A 170 3.67 3.55 6.39
N SER A 171 4.25 3.88 5.23
CA SER A 171 5.69 4.05 5.07
C SER A 171 6.25 5.10 6.03
N LEU A 172 5.61 6.27 6.07
CA LEU A 172 5.98 7.36 6.98
C LEU A 172 5.87 6.94 8.45
N VAL A 173 4.74 6.34 8.83
CA VAL A 173 4.49 5.92 10.21
C VAL A 173 5.54 4.91 10.65
N ARG A 174 5.79 3.87 9.85
CA ARG A 174 6.78 2.84 10.19
C ARG A 174 8.18 3.43 10.32
N THR A 175 8.58 4.31 9.41
CA THR A 175 9.91 4.93 9.43
C THR A 175 10.15 5.70 10.74
N VAL A 176 9.16 6.47 11.20
CA VAL A 176 9.26 7.20 12.46
C VAL A 176 9.16 6.27 13.67
N VAL A 177 8.30 5.24 13.62
CA VAL A 177 8.18 4.23 14.69
C VAL A 177 9.48 3.46 14.90
N GLU A 178 10.11 3.01 13.82
CA GLU A 178 11.36 2.26 13.87
C GLU A 178 12.52 3.13 14.36
N ALA A 179 12.56 4.41 13.99
CA ALA A 179 13.59 5.35 14.41
C ALA A 179 13.35 6.01 15.79
N GLY A 180 12.10 6.07 16.25
CA GLY A 180 11.67 6.71 17.50
C GLY A 180 11.47 8.23 17.40
N SER A 181 12.33 8.96 16.69
CA SER A 181 12.12 10.38 16.36
C SER A 181 12.98 10.78 15.16
N LEU A 182 12.42 11.56 14.24
CA LEU A 182 13.11 12.02 13.03
C LEU A 182 12.71 13.43 12.66
N ALA A 183 13.66 14.23 12.17
CA ALA A 183 13.35 15.46 11.47
C ALA A 183 12.40 15.15 10.29
N VAL A 184 11.46 16.07 9.99
CA VAL A 184 10.40 15.85 8.99
C VAL A 184 11.00 15.41 7.64
N ASP A 185 11.99 16.15 7.14
CA ASP A 185 12.61 15.85 5.85
C ASP A 185 13.31 14.49 5.81
N THR A 186 13.95 14.10 6.92
CA THR A 186 14.57 12.78 7.05
C THR A 186 13.51 11.68 7.02
N ALA A 187 12.41 11.84 7.75
CA ALA A 187 11.30 10.89 7.74
C ALA A 187 10.67 10.72 6.34
N LEU A 188 10.45 11.84 5.63
CA LEU A 188 9.91 11.83 4.26
C LEU A 188 10.86 11.10 3.30
N ASN A 189 12.15 11.42 3.37
CA ASN A 189 13.17 10.82 2.52
C ASN A 189 13.30 9.31 2.77
N ASP A 190 13.40 8.91 4.02
CA ASP A 190 13.62 7.50 4.41
C ASP A 190 12.38 6.64 4.12
N ALA A 191 11.17 7.22 4.23
CA ALA A 191 9.93 6.58 3.81
C ALA A 191 9.84 6.34 2.28
N LEU A 192 10.47 7.18 1.46
CA LEU A 192 10.57 6.93 0.02
C LEU A 192 11.60 5.84 -0.28
N TYR A 193 12.78 5.92 0.35
CA TYR A 193 13.87 4.97 0.14
C TYR A 193 13.46 3.53 0.44
N ARG A 194 12.74 3.30 1.55
CA ARG A 194 12.29 1.94 1.92
C ARG A 194 11.31 1.32 0.93
N MET A 195 10.62 2.13 0.14
CA MET A 195 9.68 1.66 -0.89
C MET A 195 10.36 1.47 -2.25
N GLY A 196 11.65 1.74 -2.37
CA GLY A 196 12.40 1.62 -3.63
C GLY A 196 12.43 2.91 -4.48
N PHE A 197 12.08 4.07 -3.90
CA PHE A 197 12.23 5.39 -4.54
C PHE A 197 13.52 6.08 -4.08
N ILE A 198 14.20 6.77 -4.98
CA ILE A 198 15.62 7.13 -4.77
C ILE A 198 15.83 8.56 -4.23
N ARG A 199 14.87 9.48 -4.38
CA ARG A 199 15.09 10.89 -4.01
C ARG A 199 13.82 11.57 -3.53
N LEU A 200 13.93 12.34 -2.45
CA LEU A 200 12.92 13.34 -2.06
C LEU A 200 13.07 14.59 -2.95
N THR A 201 12.39 14.59 -4.10
CA THR A 201 12.23 15.79 -4.94
C THR A 201 11.13 16.69 -4.37
N GLU A 202 10.99 17.92 -4.90
CA GLU A 202 9.91 18.81 -4.47
C GLU A 202 8.52 18.24 -4.75
N ASN A 203 8.34 17.63 -5.93
CA ASN A 203 7.09 16.93 -6.26
C ASN A 203 6.84 15.77 -5.27
N ALA A 204 7.87 14.97 -4.94
CA ALA A 204 7.70 13.90 -3.96
C ALA A 204 7.33 14.43 -2.57
N ARG A 205 7.87 15.59 -2.17
CA ARG A 205 7.52 16.27 -0.93
C ARG A 205 6.06 16.73 -0.94
N GLU A 206 5.60 17.34 -2.03
CA GLU A 206 4.20 17.75 -2.21
C GLU A 206 3.27 16.54 -2.13
N ARG A 207 3.60 15.45 -2.84
CA ARG A 207 2.82 14.20 -2.87
C ARG A 207 2.68 13.55 -1.49
N LEU A 208 3.68 13.70 -0.61
CA LEU A 208 3.67 13.16 0.76
C LEU A 208 2.99 14.07 1.79
N GLN A 209 2.64 15.32 1.46
CA GLN A 209 1.98 16.20 2.43
C GLN A 209 0.63 15.65 2.88
N THR A 210 -0.20 15.20 1.94
CA THR A 210 -1.52 14.63 2.27
C THR A 210 -1.42 13.39 3.18
N PRO A 211 -0.58 12.37 2.86
CA PRO A 211 -0.33 11.26 3.78
C PRO A 211 0.19 11.68 5.16
N LEU A 212 1.10 12.66 5.23
CA LEU A 212 1.65 13.14 6.49
C LEU A 212 0.60 13.84 7.35
N ASP A 213 -0.18 14.74 6.77
CA ASP A 213 -1.24 15.47 7.48
C ASP A 213 -2.32 14.50 7.98
N GLN A 214 -2.65 13.50 7.19
CA GLN A 214 -3.59 12.45 7.61
C GLN A 214 -3.00 11.60 8.74
N ALA A 215 -1.70 11.23 8.71
CA ALA A 215 -1.06 10.51 9.82
C ALA A 215 -1.09 11.29 11.14
N LEU A 216 -0.83 12.61 11.05
CA LEU A 216 -0.89 13.52 12.20
C LEU A 216 -2.31 13.65 12.74
N LYS A 217 -3.29 13.83 11.85
CA LYS A 217 -4.72 13.94 12.20
C LYS A 217 -5.25 12.68 12.86
N GLU A 218 -4.87 11.51 12.36
CA GLU A 218 -5.26 10.23 12.94
C GLU A 218 -4.56 9.93 14.27
N GLY A 219 -3.50 10.67 14.61
CA GLY A 219 -2.69 10.43 15.80
C GLY A 219 -1.77 9.21 15.68
N LEU A 220 -1.46 8.82 14.43
CA LEU A 220 -0.44 7.81 14.12
C LEU A 220 0.96 8.40 14.26
N LEU A 221 1.09 9.70 13.97
CA LEU A 221 2.29 10.51 14.22
C LEU A 221 1.92 11.72 15.06
N VAL A 222 2.89 12.28 15.76
CA VAL A 222 2.78 13.57 16.45
C VAL A 222 3.98 14.44 16.14
N ARG A 223 3.82 15.77 16.25
CA ARG A 223 4.93 16.71 16.17
C ARG A 223 5.60 16.82 17.53
N GLY A 224 6.83 16.34 17.61
CA GLY A 224 7.73 16.49 18.75
C GLY A 224 8.47 17.83 18.73
N LYS A 225 9.49 17.97 19.59
CA LYS A 225 10.32 19.20 19.64
C LYS A 225 11.22 19.36 18.42
N GLU A 226 11.76 18.25 17.92
CA GLU A 226 12.80 18.23 16.88
C GLU A 226 12.32 17.59 15.56
N GLY A 227 11.06 17.13 15.50
CA GLY A 227 10.55 16.46 14.32
C GLY A 227 9.25 15.69 14.54
N LEU A 228 9.14 14.55 13.87
CA LEU A 228 8.03 13.61 13.98
C LEU A 228 8.38 12.53 15.00
N GLU A 229 7.40 12.19 15.84
CA GLU A 229 7.47 11.10 16.82
C GLU A 229 6.27 10.16 16.63
N PRO A 230 6.36 8.90 17.07
CA PRO A 230 5.25 7.96 17.03
C PRO A 230 4.07 8.43 17.87
N GLY A 231 2.88 8.46 17.26
CA GLY A 231 1.64 8.70 17.98
C GLY A 231 1.12 7.41 18.62
N ARG A 232 0.37 7.49 19.72
CA ARG A 232 -0.15 6.30 20.42
C ARG A 232 -0.92 5.36 19.48
N LYS A 233 -1.67 5.89 18.51
CA LYS A 233 -2.48 5.07 17.61
C LYS A 233 -1.64 4.19 16.66
N SER A 234 -0.36 4.48 16.44
CA SER A 234 0.49 3.60 15.60
C SER A 234 0.72 2.23 16.22
N PHE A 235 0.47 2.09 17.53
CA PHE A 235 0.62 0.85 18.29
C PHE A 235 -0.72 0.20 18.63
N GLU A 236 -1.85 0.83 18.30
CA GLU A 236 -3.17 0.28 18.58
C GLU A 236 -3.50 -0.81 17.55
N ARG A 237 -4.16 -1.86 18.02
CA ARG A 237 -4.64 -2.97 17.20
C ARG A 237 -6.16 -3.03 17.25
N PRO A 238 -6.85 -3.31 16.12
CA PRO A 238 -8.27 -3.63 16.15
C PRO A 238 -8.53 -4.72 17.19
N ARG A 239 -9.49 -4.47 18.08
CA ARG A 239 -9.89 -5.47 19.07
C ARG A 239 -11.06 -6.27 18.53
N PRO A 240 -11.14 -7.58 18.81
CA PRO A 240 -12.37 -8.34 18.57
C PRO A 240 -13.54 -7.68 19.27
N SER A 241 -14.68 -7.59 18.59
CA SER A 241 -15.95 -7.38 19.29
C SER A 241 -16.15 -8.58 20.23
N ALA A 242 -16.29 -8.30 21.52
CA ALA A 242 -16.53 -9.31 22.55
C ALA A 242 -17.84 -10.06 22.34
#